data_AF-A0A841ZP62-F1
#
_entry.id   AF-A0A841ZP62-F1
#
_cell.length_a   1.000
_cell.length_b   1.000
_cell.length_c   1.000
_cell.angle_alpha   90.00
_cell.angle_beta   90.00
_cell.angle_gamma   90.00
#
_symmetry.space_group_name_H-M   'P 1'
#
loop_
_entity.id
_entity.type
_entity.pdbx_description
1 polymer ?
#
loop_
_entity_poly.entity_id
_entity_poly.type
_entity_poly.pdbx_seq_one_letter_code
_entity_poly.pdbx_strand_id
1 'polypeptide(L)'
;MNRVELSMFEYAVFVFNELVSSQQRNDFKPFTIIWKSNVGFVTARTVYYKNDLYPVLNQTIKSDFITYDLFKPEKEKYDVFSMVRHTVYDYFDATYSPERFSIIDRPDILMEKLVELSKIEYDSNVLTPSYSTVWNVETIDAKLSFPFIDNNILQITQPVTLISKN
;
A
#
# COMPACT_ATOMS: atom_id res chain seq x y z
N MET A 1 5.01 12.87 -3.14
CA MET A 1 3.65 12.39 -2.84
C MET A 1 3.29 12.81 -1.43
N ASN A 2 2.04 13.20 -1.18
CA ASN A 2 1.55 13.44 0.18
C ASN A 2 1.33 12.10 0.91
N ARG A 3 1.04 12.15 2.22
CA ARG A 3 0.91 10.95 3.05
C ARG A 3 -0.17 9.99 2.55
N VAL A 4 -1.34 10.54 2.20
CA VAL A 4 -2.48 9.73 1.73
C VAL A 4 -2.13 9.08 0.39
N GLU A 5 -1.50 9.81 -0.52
CA GLU A 5 -1.02 9.26 -1.80
C GLU A 5 -0.02 8.10 -1.60
N LEU A 6 0.91 8.23 -0.63
CA LEU A 6 1.86 7.15 -0.32
C LEU A 6 1.13 5.89 0.19
N SER A 7 0.16 6.07 1.08
CA SER A 7 -0.68 4.98 1.60
C SER A 7 -1.54 4.34 0.52
N MET A 8 -2.12 5.14 -0.38
CA MET A 8 -2.89 4.65 -1.53
C MET A 8 -2.01 3.83 -2.47
N PHE A 9 -0.79 4.28 -2.77
CA PHE A 9 0.16 3.53 -3.58
C PHE A 9 0.60 2.22 -2.91
N GLU A 10 0.92 2.25 -1.61
CA GLU A 10 1.22 1.02 -0.86
C GLU A 10 0.08 0.03 -0.93
N TYR A 11 -1.15 0.52 -0.76
CA TYR A 11 -2.31 -0.34 -0.83
C TYR A 11 -2.58 -0.85 -2.25
N ALA A 12 -2.26 -0.09 -3.30
CA ALA A 12 -2.32 -0.57 -4.67
C ALA A 12 -1.37 -1.76 -4.90
N VAL A 13 -0.13 -1.68 -4.38
CA VAL A 13 0.82 -2.80 -4.40
C VAL A 13 0.31 -4.00 -3.60
N PHE A 14 -0.32 -3.76 -2.44
CA PHE A 14 -0.94 -4.80 -1.62
C PHE A 14 -2.04 -5.55 -2.40
N VAL A 15 -2.99 -4.82 -2.99
CA VAL A 15 -4.10 -5.38 -3.77
C VAL A 15 -3.59 -6.15 -4.99
N PHE A 16 -2.57 -5.62 -5.66
CA PHE A 16 -1.94 -6.32 -6.76
C PHE A 16 -1.31 -7.66 -6.31
N ASN A 17 -0.55 -7.66 -5.21
CA ASN A 17 0.03 -8.88 -4.65
C ASN A 17 -1.05 -9.91 -4.28
N GLU A 18 -2.16 -9.47 -3.68
CA GLU A 18 -3.33 -10.31 -3.37
C GLU A 18 -3.90 -10.96 -4.64
N LEU A 19 -4.11 -10.16 -5.70
CA LEU A 19 -4.63 -10.62 -6.99
C LEU A 19 -3.75 -11.71 -7.61
N VAL A 20 -2.44 -11.49 -7.73
CA VAL A 20 -1.54 -12.48 -8.35
C VAL A 20 -1.45 -13.74 -7.49
N SER A 21 -1.40 -13.59 -6.16
CA SER A 21 -1.36 -14.73 -5.23
C SER A 21 -2.63 -15.60 -5.34
N SER A 22 -3.79 -14.98 -5.58
CA SER A 22 -5.06 -15.70 -5.74
C SER A 22 -5.12 -16.58 -7.00
N GLN A 23 -4.30 -16.29 -8.01
CA GLN A 23 -4.21 -17.06 -9.26
C GLN A 23 -3.34 -18.32 -9.16
N GLN A 24 -2.84 -18.66 -7.97
CA GLN A 24 -2.01 -19.86 -7.72
C GLN A 24 -0.75 -19.93 -8.62
N ARG A 25 -0.17 -18.78 -8.95
CA ARG A 25 1.16 -18.73 -9.58
C ARG A 25 2.21 -19.15 -8.54
N ASN A 26 2.61 -20.42 -8.57
CA ASN A 26 3.53 -21.03 -7.61
C ASN A 26 4.92 -20.38 -7.54
N ASP A 27 5.28 -19.61 -8.56
CA ASP A 27 6.54 -18.88 -8.70
C ASP A 27 6.45 -17.40 -8.31
N PHE A 28 5.24 -16.89 -8.03
CA PHE A 28 5.06 -15.48 -7.70
C PHE A 28 5.60 -15.16 -6.31
N LYS A 29 6.43 -14.12 -6.25
CA LYS A 29 6.96 -13.54 -5.02
C LYS A 29 6.39 -12.13 -4.84
N PRO A 30 5.63 -11.85 -3.76
CA PRO A 30 5.02 -10.55 -3.54
C PRO A 30 6.02 -9.40 -3.59
N PHE A 31 5.61 -8.30 -4.23
CA PHE A 31 6.41 -7.11 -4.31
C PHE A 31 6.42 -6.35 -2.98
N THR A 32 7.60 -5.85 -2.62
CA THR A 32 7.85 -4.92 -1.51
C THR A 32 8.33 -3.59 -2.09
N ILE A 33 7.95 -2.49 -1.46
CA ILE A 33 8.30 -1.14 -1.90
C ILE A 33 9.59 -0.70 -1.21
N ILE A 34 10.51 -0.17 -2.01
CA ILE A 34 11.63 0.64 -1.52
C ILE A 34 11.23 2.11 -1.64
N TRP A 35 11.30 2.81 -0.52
CA TRP A 35 10.95 4.21 -0.40
C TRP A 35 12.18 5.10 -0.34
N LYS A 36 12.09 6.29 -0.92
CA LYS A 36 13.04 7.38 -0.66
C LYS A 36 12.58 8.16 0.58
N SER A 37 13.46 8.28 1.57
CA SER A 37 13.25 9.08 2.77
C SER A 37 14.38 10.09 3.01
N ASN A 38 14.21 10.94 4.02
CA ASN A 38 15.24 11.88 4.51
C ASN A 38 16.49 11.19 5.09
N VAL A 39 16.45 9.89 5.36
CA VAL A 39 17.59 9.11 5.88
C VAL A 39 18.16 8.12 4.86
N GLY A 40 17.73 8.21 3.60
CA GLY A 40 18.17 7.33 2.52
C GLY A 40 17.05 6.45 1.99
N PHE A 41 17.36 5.21 1.63
CA PHE A 41 16.37 4.25 1.15
C PHE A 41 15.95 3.29 2.26
N VAL A 42 14.64 3.07 2.36
CA VAL A 42 14.05 2.23 3.41
C VAL A 42 12.94 1.35 2.85
N THR A 43 12.75 0.17 3.44
CA THR A 43 11.43 -0.48 3.42
C THR A 43 10.63 0.03 4.59
N ALA A 44 9.33 0.23 4.40
CA ALA A 44 8.43 0.69 5.44
C ALA A 44 6.98 0.38 5.06
N ARG A 45 6.11 0.29 6.06
CA ARG A 45 4.65 0.28 5.90
C ARG A 45 4.09 1.65 6.24
N THR A 46 3.53 2.29 5.22
CA THR A 46 2.74 3.51 5.27
C THR A 46 1.29 3.22 5.63
N VAL A 47 0.84 1.97 5.61
CA VAL A 47 -0.51 1.57 6.01
C VAL A 47 -0.46 0.62 7.20
N TYR A 48 -1.33 0.85 8.19
CA TYR A 48 -1.54 -0.10 9.27
C TYR A 48 -2.61 -1.11 8.89
N TYR A 49 -2.25 -2.38 8.90
CA TYR A 49 -3.15 -3.48 8.58
C TYR A 49 -3.52 -4.22 9.85
N LYS A 50 -4.82 -4.32 10.12
CA LYS A 50 -5.34 -5.23 11.14
C LYS A 50 -5.34 -6.65 10.57
N ASN A 51 -4.72 -7.59 11.29
CA ASN A 51 -4.57 -8.99 10.89
C ASN A 51 -3.93 -9.15 9.50
N ASP A 52 -3.01 -8.25 9.13
CA ASP A 52 -2.31 -8.21 7.82
C ASP A 52 -3.21 -8.14 6.57
N LEU A 53 -4.52 -7.91 6.73
CA LEU A 53 -5.48 -7.93 5.63
C LEU A 53 -6.29 -6.64 5.51
N TYR A 54 -6.57 -5.99 6.63
CA TYR A 54 -7.53 -4.88 6.65
C TYR A 54 -6.83 -3.55 6.94
N PRO A 55 -6.63 -2.67 5.93
CA PRO A 55 -6.28 -1.29 6.17
C PRO A 55 -7.19 -0.65 7.23
N VAL A 56 -6.55 -0.07 8.21
CA VAL A 56 -7.20 0.77 9.20
C VAL A 56 -7.27 2.18 8.65
N LEU A 57 -8.40 2.86 8.81
CA LEU A 57 -8.54 4.28 8.48
C LEU A 57 -8.21 5.13 9.71
N ASN A 58 -8.78 4.75 10.86
CA ASN A 58 -8.58 5.47 12.10
C ASN A 58 -8.54 4.52 13.31
N GLN A 59 -7.89 4.97 14.39
CA GLN A 59 -7.81 4.26 15.66
C GLN A 59 -8.30 5.17 16.78
N THR A 60 -9.17 4.64 17.62
CA THR A 60 -9.63 5.34 18.82
C THR A 60 -9.23 4.53 20.04
N ILE A 61 -8.43 5.16 20.90
CA ILE A 61 -8.05 4.61 22.20
C ILE A 61 -9.20 4.87 23.18
N LYS A 62 -9.79 3.81 23.71
CA LYS A 62 -10.73 3.86 24.83
C LYS A 62 -9.99 3.49 26.12
N SER A 63 -10.67 3.54 27.26
CA SER A 63 -10.08 3.34 28.59
C SER A 63 -9.23 2.07 28.72
N ASP A 64 -9.60 1.01 28.01
CA ASP A 64 -9.14 -0.36 28.23
C ASP A 64 -8.93 -1.15 26.93
N PHE A 65 -9.24 -0.57 25.77
CA PHE A 65 -9.06 -1.20 24.47
C PHE A 65 -8.96 -0.19 23.32
N ILE A 66 -8.50 -0.68 22.17
CA ILE A 66 -8.42 0.10 20.93
C ILE A 66 -9.55 -0.34 19.99
N THR A 67 -10.32 0.64 19.50
CA THR A 67 -11.26 0.42 18.40
C THR A 67 -10.67 0.89 17.09
N TYR A 68 -11.00 0.18 16.01
CA TYR A 68 -10.48 0.43 14.68
C TYR A 68 -11.64 0.76 13.75
N ASP A 69 -11.52 1.86 13.02
CA ASP A 69 -12.32 2.08 11.81
C ASP A 69 -11.57 1.44 10.64
N LEU A 70 -12.21 0.50 9.98
CA LEU A 70 -11.60 -0.32 8.92
C LEU A 70 -12.14 0.11 7.57
N PHE A 71 -11.31 -0.03 6.54
CA PHE A 71 -11.76 0.13 5.16
C PHE A 71 -12.93 -0.83 4.83
N LYS A 72 -13.74 -0.46 3.83
CA LYS A 72 -14.95 -1.19 3.42
C LYS A 72 -14.81 -1.70 1.97
N PRO A 73 -14.17 -2.86 1.73
CA PRO A 73 -13.86 -3.33 0.38
C PRO A 73 -15.07 -3.42 -0.55
N GLU A 74 -16.28 -3.57 -0.02
CA GLU A 74 -17.55 -3.65 -0.75
C GLU A 74 -18.15 -2.30 -1.15
N LYS A 75 -17.59 -1.18 -0.68
CA LYS A 75 -18.12 0.17 -0.90
C LYS A 75 -17.10 1.05 -1.63
N GLU A 76 -17.14 1.01 -2.95
CA GLU A 76 -16.16 1.66 -3.84
C GLU A 76 -15.74 3.07 -3.41
N LYS A 77 -16.68 3.97 -3.12
CA LYS A 77 -16.41 5.38 -2.79
C LYS A 77 -16.51 5.72 -1.31
N TYR A 78 -16.38 4.74 -0.42
CA TYR A 78 -16.48 4.97 1.03
C TYR A 78 -15.17 5.53 1.61
N ASP A 79 -14.05 4.97 1.20
CA ASP A 79 -12.73 5.35 1.65
C ASP A 79 -11.70 5.18 0.52
N VAL A 80 -10.56 5.86 0.64
CA VAL A 80 -9.53 5.86 -0.41
C VAL A 80 -8.96 4.48 -0.71
N PHE A 81 -8.89 3.58 0.27
CA PHE A 81 -8.40 2.22 0.02
C PHE A 81 -9.44 1.43 -0.78
N SER A 82 -10.72 1.55 -0.47
CA SER A 82 -11.79 0.93 -1.25
C SER A 82 -11.80 1.40 -2.71
N MET A 83 -11.55 2.69 -2.96
CA MET A 83 -11.42 3.23 -4.33
C MET A 83 -10.21 2.63 -5.06
N VAL A 84 -9.05 2.57 -4.39
CA VAL A 84 -7.83 1.94 -4.93
C VAL A 84 -8.07 0.47 -5.24
N ARG A 85 -8.75 -0.27 -4.35
CA ARG A 85 -9.05 -1.68 -4.56
C ARG A 85 -9.81 -1.88 -5.86
N HIS A 86 -10.94 -1.20 -6.05
CA HIS A 86 -11.75 -1.35 -7.27
C HIS A 86 -10.95 -0.94 -8.51
N THR A 87 -10.22 0.17 -8.46
CA THR A 87 -9.41 0.64 -9.59
C THR A 87 -8.33 -0.38 -10.01
N VAL A 88 -7.65 -0.99 -9.04
CA VAL A 88 -6.63 -2.03 -9.31
C VAL A 88 -7.29 -3.32 -9.81
N TYR A 89 -8.39 -3.75 -9.20
CA TYR A 89 -9.15 -4.93 -9.64
C TYR A 89 -9.67 -4.77 -11.08
N ASP A 90 -10.30 -3.64 -11.41
CA ASP A 90 -10.86 -3.38 -12.74
C ASP A 90 -9.76 -3.34 -13.82
N TYR A 91 -8.56 -2.84 -13.48
CA TYR A 91 -7.45 -2.85 -14.40
C TYR A 91 -6.86 -4.26 -14.59
N PHE A 92 -6.64 -4.99 -13.50
CA PHE A 92 -6.03 -6.32 -13.51
C PHE A 92 -7.06 -7.46 -13.47
N ASP A 93 -8.31 -7.25 -13.88
CA ASP A 93 -9.24 -8.37 -13.94
C ASP A 93 -8.83 -9.31 -15.08
N ALA A 94 -8.28 -10.48 -14.70
CA ALA A 94 -7.81 -11.50 -15.63
C ALA A 94 -8.94 -12.04 -16.50
N THR A 95 -10.19 -11.96 -16.04
CA THR A 95 -11.37 -12.41 -16.78
C THR A 95 -11.51 -11.64 -18.10
N TYR A 96 -11.15 -10.36 -18.10
CA TYR A 96 -11.35 -9.48 -19.24
C TYR A 96 -10.07 -9.12 -19.98
N SER A 97 -8.89 -9.23 -19.35
CA SER A 97 -7.62 -8.88 -20.00
C SER A 97 -6.41 -9.63 -19.41
N PRO A 98 -6.23 -10.94 -19.71
CA PRO A 98 -5.10 -11.75 -19.23
C PRO A 98 -3.73 -11.15 -19.58
N GLU A 99 -3.63 -10.48 -20.72
CA GLU A 99 -2.41 -9.85 -21.22
C GLU A 99 -1.89 -8.75 -20.29
N ARG A 100 -2.75 -8.09 -19.51
CA ARG A 100 -2.35 -7.05 -18.55
C ARG A 100 -1.49 -7.60 -17.41
N PHE A 101 -1.58 -8.90 -17.13
CA PHE A 101 -0.69 -9.55 -16.16
C PHE A 101 0.74 -9.74 -16.66
N SER A 102 0.99 -9.61 -17.96
CA SER A 102 2.37 -9.67 -18.50
C SER A 102 3.28 -8.59 -17.92
N ILE A 103 2.72 -7.51 -17.37
CA ILE A 103 3.52 -6.46 -16.75
C ILE A 103 4.14 -6.88 -15.40
N ILE A 104 3.73 -8.02 -14.81
CA ILE A 104 4.39 -8.61 -13.63
C ILE A 104 5.89 -8.76 -13.86
N ASP A 105 6.28 -9.17 -15.07
CA ASP A 105 7.68 -9.44 -15.43
C ASP A 105 8.48 -8.14 -15.67
N ARG A 106 7.83 -6.98 -15.55
CA ARG A 106 8.37 -5.63 -15.75
C ARG A 106 8.08 -4.75 -14.52
N PRO A 107 8.82 -4.93 -13.42
CA PRO A 107 8.56 -4.21 -12.17
C PRO A 107 8.67 -2.68 -12.31
N ASP A 108 9.44 -2.19 -13.29
CA ASP A 108 9.51 -0.79 -13.68
C ASP A 108 8.17 -0.27 -14.21
N ILE A 109 7.59 -0.97 -15.19
CA ILE A 109 6.28 -0.62 -15.79
C ILE A 109 5.16 -0.84 -14.78
N LEU A 110 5.21 -1.93 -14.01
CA LEU A 110 4.24 -2.22 -12.96
C LEU A 110 4.20 -1.11 -11.91
N MET A 111 5.35 -0.61 -11.47
CA MET A 111 5.40 0.48 -10.50
C MET A 111 4.73 1.75 -11.06
N GLU A 112 5.07 2.14 -12.28
CA GLU A 112 4.44 3.30 -12.93
C GLU A 112 2.92 3.13 -13.03
N LYS A 113 2.46 1.93 -13.39
CA LYS A 113 1.04 1.64 -13.51
C LYS A 113 0.32 1.67 -12.16
N LEU A 114 0.91 1.11 -11.12
CA LEU A 114 0.32 1.15 -9.77
C LEU A 114 0.32 2.57 -9.20
N VAL A 115 1.32 3.41 -9.52
CA VAL A 115 1.28 4.84 -9.20
C VAL A 115 0.09 5.50 -9.89
N GLU A 116 -0.11 5.27 -11.19
CA GLU A 116 -1.26 5.79 -11.94
C GLU A 116 -2.59 5.36 -11.31
N LEU A 117 -2.78 4.06 -11.05
CA LEU A 117 -4.01 3.50 -10.48
C LEU A 117 -4.28 3.96 -9.04
N SER A 118 -3.23 4.36 -8.30
CA SER A 118 -3.37 4.89 -6.94
C SER A 118 -3.67 6.39 -6.87
N LYS A 119 -3.48 7.14 -7.97
CA LYS A 119 -3.77 8.59 -8.04
C LYS A 119 -5.23 8.83 -8.39
N ILE A 120 -6.09 8.56 -7.42
CA ILE A 120 -7.54 8.70 -7.57
C ILE A 120 -7.96 10.04 -6.99
N GLU A 121 -8.71 10.83 -7.75
CA GLU A 121 -9.38 12.03 -7.23
C GLU A 121 -10.58 11.62 -6.39
N TYR A 122 -10.73 12.24 -5.21
CA TYR A 122 -11.80 11.93 -4.28
C TYR A 122 -12.34 13.19 -3.62
N ASP A 123 -13.64 13.19 -3.33
CA ASP A 123 -14.33 14.28 -2.65
C ASP A 123 -13.97 14.34 -1.16
N SER A 124 -14.24 15.48 -0.52
CA SER A 124 -13.97 15.70 0.92
C SER A 124 -14.70 14.73 1.87
N ASN A 125 -15.72 14.03 1.37
CA ASN A 125 -16.52 13.09 2.15
C ASN A 125 -15.92 11.67 2.18
N VAL A 126 -14.90 11.40 1.36
CA VAL A 126 -14.20 10.11 1.33
C VAL A 126 -13.25 10.02 2.51
N LEU A 127 -13.33 8.90 3.24
CA LEU A 127 -12.48 8.68 4.42
C LEU A 127 -11.04 8.42 4.00
N THR A 128 -10.11 9.04 4.75
CA THR A 128 -8.66 8.90 4.56
C THR A 128 -8.00 8.41 5.84
N PRO A 129 -6.86 7.70 5.75
CA PRO A 129 -6.12 7.26 6.91
C PRO A 129 -5.56 8.45 7.72
N SER A 130 -5.69 8.41 9.05
CA SER A 130 -5.33 9.52 9.95
C SER A 130 -4.22 9.21 10.97
N TYR A 131 -3.47 8.13 10.81
CA TYR A 131 -2.39 7.78 11.73
C TYR A 131 -1.08 8.54 11.46
N SER A 132 -0.35 8.84 12.55
CA SER A 132 0.88 9.65 12.53
C SER A 132 2.17 8.85 12.44
N THR A 133 2.10 7.53 12.26
CA THR A 133 3.27 6.64 12.31
C THR A 133 3.48 5.90 10.99
N VAL A 134 4.74 5.51 10.78
CA VAL A 134 5.20 4.59 9.75
C VAL A 134 5.72 3.35 10.46
N TRP A 135 5.37 2.15 9.97
CA TRP A 135 5.69 0.89 10.64
C TRP A 135 6.75 0.08 9.92
N ASN A 136 7.38 -0.85 10.64
CA ASN A 136 8.33 -1.84 10.12
C ASN A 136 9.38 -1.19 9.22
N VAL A 137 10.00 -0.11 9.73
CA VAL A 137 11.00 0.66 9.00
C VAL A 137 12.32 -0.08 9.07
N GLU A 138 12.92 -0.34 7.92
CA GLU A 138 14.24 -0.97 7.82
C GLU A 138 15.06 -0.25 6.73
N THR A 139 16.32 0.10 7.03
CA THR A 139 17.24 0.64 6.02
C THR A 139 17.68 -0.47 5.07
N ILE A 140 17.98 -0.15 3.81
CA ILE A 140 18.43 -1.18 2.83
C ILE A 140 19.66 -1.96 3.30
N ASP A 141 20.56 -1.32 4.05
CA ASP A 141 21.75 -1.98 4.62
C ASP A 141 21.47 -2.74 5.93
N ALA A 142 20.19 -2.84 6.33
CA ALA A 142 19.68 -3.52 7.53
C ALA A 142 20.32 -3.08 8.85
N LYS A 143 20.98 -1.91 8.88
CA LYS A 143 21.62 -1.41 10.11
C LYS A 143 20.64 -0.83 11.11
N LEU A 144 19.54 -0.28 10.62
CA LEU A 144 18.50 0.31 11.46
C LEU A 144 17.17 -0.36 11.14
N SER A 145 16.54 -0.91 12.17
CA SER A 145 15.22 -1.51 12.11
C SER A 145 14.38 -1.00 13.28
N PHE A 146 13.21 -0.46 12.97
CA PHE A 146 12.28 0.10 13.95
C PHE A 146 10.88 -0.49 13.74
N PRO A 147 10.19 -0.90 14.82
CA PRO A 147 8.81 -1.36 14.71
C PRO A 147 7.86 -0.25 14.25
N PHE A 148 8.16 1.00 14.64
CA PHE A 148 7.49 2.19 14.14
C PHE A 148 8.38 3.42 14.29
N ILE A 149 8.10 4.45 13.51
CA ILE A 149 8.66 5.80 13.63
C ILE A 149 7.55 6.83 13.44
N ASP A 150 7.58 7.92 14.20
CA ASP A 150 6.70 9.05 13.98
C ASP A 150 6.98 9.71 12.62
N ASN A 151 5.93 10.02 11.87
CA ASN A 151 6.03 10.57 10.52
C ASN A 151 6.68 11.96 10.47
N ASN A 152 6.71 12.70 11.59
CA ASN A 152 7.44 13.96 11.67
C ASN A 152 8.97 13.77 11.66
N ILE A 153 9.44 12.55 11.99
CA ILE A 153 10.87 12.19 12.04
C ILE A 153 11.30 11.56 10.71
N LEU A 154 10.55 10.56 10.24
CA LEU A 154 10.84 9.87 8.98
C LEU A 154 9.94 10.40 7.86
N GLN A 155 10.53 11.24 6.99
CA GLN A 155 9.81 11.79 5.85
C GLN A 155 10.02 10.92 4.61
N ILE A 156 9.01 10.11 4.26
CA ILE A 156 8.97 9.37 2.99
C ILE A 156 8.43 10.31 1.90
N THR A 157 9.08 10.30 0.72
CA THR A 157 8.79 11.26 -0.36
C THR A 157 8.16 10.61 -1.60
N GLN A 158 8.65 9.44 -1.98
CA GLN A 158 8.20 8.70 -3.17
C GLN A 158 8.67 7.23 -3.14
N PRO A 159 7.98 6.33 -3.87
CA PRO A 159 8.52 5.01 -4.19
C PRO A 159 9.72 5.14 -5.13
N VAL A 160 10.69 4.23 -4.97
CA VAL A 160 11.92 4.18 -5.77
C VAL A 160 11.91 2.95 -6.67
N THR A 161 11.54 1.80 -6.12
CA THR A 161 11.47 0.54 -6.87
C THR A 161 10.54 -0.43 -6.15
N LEU A 162 9.99 -1.36 -6.93
CA LEU A 162 9.41 -2.60 -6.44
C LEU A 162 10.51 -3.68 -6.43
N ILE A 163 10.60 -4.45 -5.36
CA ILE A 163 11.47 -5.63 -5.27
C ILE A 163 10.63 -6.84 -4.93
N SER A 164 10.90 -7.98 -5.53
CA SER A 164 10.38 -9.27 -5.05
C SER A 164 11.39 -9.84 -4.06
N LYS A 165 10.97 -10.11 -2.81
CA LYS A 165 11.87 -10.75 -1.84
C LYS A 165 12.13 -12.18 -2.29
N ASN A 166 13.40 -12.56 -2.42
CA ASN A 166 13.82 -13.90 -2.83
C ASN A 166 13.50 -14.98 -1.80
#